data_AF-A0A9N9VCA7-F1
#
_entry.id   AF-A0A9N9VCA7-F1
#
_cell.length_a   1.000
_cell.length_b   1.000
_cell.length_c   1.000
_cell.angle_alpha   90.00
_cell.angle_beta   90.00
_cell.angle_gamma   90.00
#
_symmetry.space_group_name_H-M   'P 1'
#
loop_
_entity.id
_entity.type
_entity.pdbx_description
1 polymer ?
#
loop_
_entity_poly.entity_id
_entity_poly.type
_entity_poly.pdbx_seq_one_letter_code
_entity_poly.pdbx_strand_id
1 'polypeptide(L)'
;MLALQMRRPACDESPGRGFQRIHSPLWDMVEYSPKIFDHANFEGAGSNSIFKGLPRPELDQAWEGILNPGTFTDSLILIDEEAMMSLKQPTHNAKKLGDKYFAYVDVFHQLHYLDLIRKYTFRDHHLDFIAFQDSEDTIFNHVDHCMDIIRQKIMVSAVLLTDE
;
A
#
# COMPACT_ATOMS: atom_id res chain seq x y z
N MET A 1 17.44 -20.52 36.12
CA MET A 1 17.45 -19.06 35.89
C MET A 1 16.23 -18.73 35.03
N LEU A 2 15.51 -17.66 35.39
CA LEU A 2 14.10 -17.39 35.12
C LEU A 2 13.61 -17.65 33.68
N ALA A 3 12.58 -18.49 33.57
CA ALA A 3 11.64 -18.48 32.45
C ALA A 3 10.62 -17.36 32.68
N LEU A 4 10.61 -16.33 31.84
CA LEU A 4 9.49 -15.38 31.77
C LEU A 4 8.37 -16.01 30.94
N GLN A 5 7.44 -16.65 31.63
CA GLN A 5 6.18 -17.06 31.01
C GLN A 5 5.30 -15.80 30.89
N MET A 6 5.17 -15.27 29.68
CA MET A 6 4.16 -14.23 29.40
C MET A 6 2.79 -14.84 29.69
N ARG A 7 2.18 -14.44 30.82
CA ARG A 7 0.78 -14.75 31.09
C ARG A 7 -0.04 -14.05 30.02
N ARG A 8 -0.92 -14.82 29.35
CA ARG A 8 -2.02 -14.23 28.57
C ARG A 8 -2.72 -13.21 29.48
N PRO A 9 -2.92 -11.96 29.06
CA PRO A 9 -3.96 -11.16 29.69
C PRO A 9 -5.23 -11.98 29.57
N ALA A 10 -5.96 -12.15 30.68
CA ALA A 10 -7.29 -12.75 30.63
C ALA A 10 -8.07 -12.05 29.50
N CYS A 11 -8.76 -12.83 28.67
CA CYS A 11 -9.72 -12.27 27.73
C CYS A 11 -10.72 -11.47 28.57
N ASP A 12 -10.54 -10.15 28.55
CA ASP A 12 -11.49 -9.21 29.10
C ASP A 12 -12.70 -9.26 28.16
N GLU A 13 -13.76 -9.95 28.58
CA GLU A 13 -15.04 -10.04 27.87
C GLU A 13 -15.81 -8.70 27.87
N SER A 14 -15.17 -7.58 28.21
CA SER A 14 -15.78 -6.28 28.00
C SER A 14 -15.95 -6.00 26.50
N PRO A 15 -17.16 -5.62 26.06
CA PRO A 15 -17.41 -5.26 24.66
C PRO A 15 -16.75 -3.90 24.39
N GLY A 16 -15.47 -3.89 24.05
CA GLY A 16 -14.78 -2.61 23.88
C GLY A 16 -13.29 -2.61 23.56
N ARG A 17 -12.61 -3.75 23.46
CA ARG A 17 -11.21 -3.79 22.99
C ARG A 17 -10.97 -4.75 21.81
N GLY A 18 -11.92 -4.78 20.87
CA GLY A 18 -11.57 -5.12 19.50
C GLY A 18 -10.67 -4.03 18.93
N PHE A 19 -9.72 -4.36 18.05
CA PHE A 19 -8.94 -3.39 17.28
C PHE A 19 -9.87 -2.26 16.81
N GLN A 20 -9.70 -1.06 17.36
CA GLN A 20 -10.55 0.07 17.03
C GLN A 20 -10.21 0.45 15.58
N ARG A 21 -10.97 -0.10 14.63
CA ARG A 21 -10.81 0.22 13.21
C ARG A 21 -11.04 1.72 13.07
N ILE A 22 -10.08 2.42 12.47
CA ILE A 22 -10.31 3.78 12.01
C ILE A 22 -11.49 3.70 11.03
N HIS A 23 -12.48 4.59 11.21
CA HIS A 23 -13.63 4.65 10.31
C HIS A 23 -13.14 4.84 8.87
N SER A 24 -13.62 4.00 7.95
CA SER A 24 -13.33 4.09 6.53
C SER A 24 -14.63 3.89 5.77
N PRO A 25 -14.99 4.78 4.82
CA PRO A 25 -16.18 4.62 4.00
C PRO A 25 -16.10 3.41 3.05
N LEU A 26 -14.95 2.74 2.98
CA LEU A 26 -14.71 1.57 2.13
C LEU A 26 -14.93 0.24 2.84
N TRP A 27 -15.26 0.21 4.13
CA TRP A 27 -15.32 -1.05 4.88
C TRP A 27 -16.30 -2.07 4.30
N ASP A 28 -17.44 -1.63 3.78
CA ASP A 28 -18.45 -2.51 3.18
C ASP A 28 -18.03 -3.06 1.80
N MET A 29 -16.93 -2.55 1.24
CA MET A 29 -16.36 -2.99 -0.03
C MET A 29 -15.16 -3.94 0.13
N VAL A 30 -14.65 -4.13 1.36
CA VAL A 30 -13.47 -4.95 1.61
C VAL A 30 -13.89 -6.39 1.91
N GLU A 31 -13.52 -7.31 1.03
CA GLU A 31 -13.63 -8.75 1.26
C GLU A 31 -12.28 -9.33 1.73
N TYR A 32 -12.32 -10.09 2.83
CA TYR A 32 -11.14 -10.79 3.34
C TYR A 32 -11.16 -12.23 2.85
N SER A 33 -10.09 -12.64 2.16
CA SER A 33 -9.87 -14.04 1.79
C SER A 33 -8.52 -14.52 2.33
N PRO A 34 -8.44 -15.73 2.89
CA PRO A 34 -7.15 -16.33 3.22
C PRO A 34 -6.31 -16.49 1.96
N LYS A 35 -5.07 -15.98 1.99
CA LYS A 35 -4.10 -16.15 0.91
C LYS A 35 -2.80 -16.67 1.50
N ILE A 36 -2.22 -17.65 0.84
CA ILE A 36 -0.85 -18.08 1.08
C ILE A 36 0.03 -17.15 0.26
N PHE A 37 1.00 -16.51 0.91
CA PHE A 37 1.96 -15.65 0.22
C PHE A 37 3.02 -16.52 -0.46
N ASP A 38 3.34 -16.18 -1.72
CA ASP A 38 4.43 -16.83 -2.45
C ASP A 38 5.78 -16.28 -1.98
N HIS A 39 6.48 -17.05 -1.15
CA HIS A 39 7.80 -16.73 -0.61
C HIS A 39 8.97 -17.22 -1.49
N ALA A 40 8.71 -17.77 -2.68
CA ALA A 40 9.79 -18.24 -3.54
C ALA A 40 10.76 -17.10 -3.90
N ASN A 41 12.03 -17.42 -4.13
CA ASN A 41 13.07 -16.45 -4.48
C ASN A 41 12.89 -15.88 -5.91
N PHE A 42 13.94 -15.25 -6.45
CA PHE A 42 14.01 -14.64 -7.78
C PHE A 42 13.48 -15.57 -8.91
N GLU A 43 13.09 -14.97 -10.03
CA GLU A 43 12.60 -15.66 -11.22
C GLU A 43 13.44 -16.90 -11.57
N GLY A 44 12.78 -18.05 -11.70
CA GLY A 44 13.44 -19.35 -11.89
C GLY A 44 13.66 -20.18 -10.61
N ALA A 45 13.44 -19.63 -9.41
CA ALA A 45 13.51 -20.35 -8.13
C ALA A 45 12.17 -20.94 -7.66
N GLY A 46 11.30 -21.35 -8.60
CA GLY A 46 10.01 -22.00 -8.30
C GLY A 46 8.82 -21.06 -8.05
N SER A 47 8.94 -19.76 -8.32
CA SER A 47 7.81 -18.84 -8.25
C SER A 47 7.01 -18.78 -9.54
N ASN A 48 5.69 -18.73 -9.41
CA ASN A 48 4.75 -18.47 -10.52
C ASN A 48 4.19 -17.04 -10.50
N SER A 49 4.78 -16.12 -9.71
CA SER A 49 4.27 -14.76 -9.59
C SER A 49 4.59 -13.91 -10.83
N ILE A 50 3.55 -13.39 -11.48
CA ILE A 50 3.68 -12.47 -12.62
C ILE A 50 4.28 -11.11 -12.21
N PHE A 51 4.30 -10.79 -10.91
CA PHE A 51 4.70 -9.50 -10.35
C PHE A 51 6.18 -9.38 -9.98
N LYS A 52 7.01 -10.39 -10.27
CA LYS A 52 8.45 -10.37 -9.96
C LYS A 52 9.30 -10.96 -11.08
N GLY A 53 10.60 -10.65 -11.06
CA GLY A 53 11.59 -11.11 -12.01
C GLY A 53 12.32 -9.99 -12.73
N LEU A 54 12.99 -10.32 -13.83
CA LEU A 54 13.64 -9.36 -14.72
C LEU A 54 12.61 -8.48 -15.44
N PRO A 55 13.00 -7.26 -15.86
CA PRO A 55 12.16 -6.40 -16.67
C PRO A 55 11.64 -7.13 -17.92
N ARG A 56 10.32 -7.11 -18.10
CA ARG A 56 9.61 -7.65 -19.26
C ARG A 56 8.27 -6.94 -19.41
N PRO A 57 7.71 -6.81 -20.63
CA PRO A 57 6.43 -6.13 -20.84
C PRO A 57 5.29 -6.68 -19.98
N GLU A 58 5.23 -7.99 -19.78
CA GLU A 58 4.17 -8.65 -19.01
C GLU A 58 4.23 -8.29 -17.52
N LEU A 59 5.43 -8.04 -16.99
CA LEU A 59 5.62 -7.62 -15.61
C LEU A 59 5.11 -6.18 -15.44
N ASP A 60 5.51 -5.27 -16.34
CA ASP A 60 5.04 -3.89 -16.30
C ASP A 60 3.52 -3.80 -16.47
N GLN A 61 2.95 -4.57 -17.40
CA GLN A 61 1.50 -4.65 -17.59
C GLN A 61 0.77 -5.19 -16.35
N ALA A 62 1.34 -6.19 -15.67
CA ALA A 62 0.76 -6.70 -14.43
C ALA A 62 0.71 -5.62 -13.33
N TRP A 63 1.81 -4.89 -13.14
CA TRP A 63 1.88 -3.78 -12.19
C TRP A 63 0.94 -2.63 -12.57
N GLU A 64 0.91 -2.22 -13.83
CA GLU A 64 -0.02 -1.19 -14.31
C GLU A 64 -1.48 -1.56 -14.06
N GLY A 65 -1.84 -2.84 -14.26
CA GLY A 65 -3.20 -3.34 -14.04
C GLY A 65 -3.69 -3.22 -12.59
N ILE A 66 -2.79 -3.27 -11.60
CA ILE A 66 -3.15 -3.10 -10.18
C ILE A 66 -3.01 -1.65 -9.69
N LEU A 67 -2.24 -0.82 -10.38
CA LEU A 67 -2.10 0.61 -10.09
C LEU A 67 -3.25 1.43 -10.65
N ASN A 68 -3.73 1.06 -11.84
CA ASN A 68 -4.79 1.76 -12.56
C ASN A 68 -5.79 0.72 -13.09
N PRO A 69 -6.68 0.18 -12.25
CA PRO A 69 -7.72 -0.75 -12.71
C PRO A 69 -8.79 0.00 -13.54
N GLY A 70 -8.43 0.43 -14.74
CA GLY A 70 -9.30 1.12 -15.71
C GLY A 70 -8.78 2.49 -16.18
N THR A 71 -8.46 3.39 -15.25
CA THR A 71 -8.09 4.80 -15.45
C THR A 71 -7.38 5.38 -14.21
N PHE A 72 -6.60 6.45 -14.36
CA PHE A 72 -5.97 7.20 -13.24
C PHE A 72 -6.98 7.72 -12.20
N THR A 73 -8.27 7.78 -12.58
CA THR A 73 -9.39 8.20 -11.74
C THR A 73 -9.99 7.11 -10.87
N ASP A 74 -9.66 5.82 -11.07
CA ASP A 74 -10.29 4.72 -10.31
C ASP A 74 -9.74 4.60 -8.87
N SER A 75 -8.63 5.28 -8.59
CA SER A 75 -8.09 5.46 -7.24
C SER A 75 -8.72 6.64 -6.49
N LEU A 76 -9.49 7.49 -7.19
CA LEU A 76 -10.15 8.67 -6.66
C LEU A 76 -11.63 8.41 -6.41
N ILE A 77 -12.08 8.65 -5.19
CA ILE A 77 -13.48 8.55 -4.80
C ILE A 77 -14.00 9.91 -4.35
N LEU A 78 -15.31 10.11 -4.46
CA LEU A 78 -16.00 11.26 -3.89
C LEU A 78 -16.61 10.86 -2.55
N ILE A 79 -16.18 11.53 -1.48
CA ILE A 79 -16.71 11.35 -0.13
C ILE A 79 -17.45 12.61 0.31
N ASP A 80 -18.45 12.46 1.17
CA ASP A 80 -19.14 13.60 1.77
C ASP A 80 -18.31 14.26 2.89
N GLU A 81 -18.83 15.36 3.43
CA GLU A 81 -18.18 16.11 4.50
C GLU A 81 -18.08 15.30 5.81
N GLU A 82 -19.08 14.48 6.13
CA GLU A 82 -19.07 13.65 7.33
C GLU A 82 -17.93 12.62 7.26
N ALA A 83 -17.81 11.91 6.14
CA ALA A 83 -16.73 10.99 5.87
C ALA A 83 -15.37 11.70 5.91
N MET A 84 -15.23 12.86 5.26
CA MET A 84 -13.98 13.63 5.28
C MET A 84 -13.55 14.03 6.70
N MET A 85 -14.49 14.52 7.52
CA MET A 85 -14.22 14.89 8.91
C MET A 85 -13.86 13.68 9.78
N SER A 86 -14.41 12.50 9.48
CA SER A 86 -14.10 11.25 10.19
C SER A 86 -12.66 10.76 9.97
N LEU A 87 -12.03 11.12 8.84
CA LEU A 87 -10.66 10.71 8.50
C LEU A 87 -9.60 11.41 9.37
N LYS A 88 -9.96 12.48 10.09
CA LYS A 88 -9.05 13.30 10.91
C LYS A 88 -7.79 13.77 10.16
N GLN A 89 -7.91 13.97 8.85
CA GLN A 89 -6.84 14.50 8.01
C GLN A 89 -6.98 16.01 7.83
N PRO A 90 -5.87 16.74 7.59
CA PRO A 90 -5.94 18.16 7.27
C PRO A 90 -6.77 18.41 6.00
N THR A 91 -7.78 19.28 6.08
CA THR A 91 -8.70 19.57 4.96
C THR A 91 -8.28 20.78 4.11
N HIS A 92 -7.24 21.52 4.52
CA HIS A 92 -6.86 22.81 3.90
C HIS A 92 -6.51 22.71 2.40
N ASN A 93 -6.03 21.55 1.94
CA ASN A 93 -5.73 21.29 0.53
C ASN A 93 -6.73 20.33 -0.14
N ALA A 94 -7.83 19.98 0.53
CA ALA A 94 -8.79 19.03 0.01
C ALA A 94 -9.56 19.64 -1.17
N LYS A 95 -9.54 18.97 -2.31
CA LYS A 95 -10.27 19.40 -3.51
C LYS A 95 -11.74 19.00 -3.39
N LYS A 96 -12.65 19.91 -3.74
CA LYS A 96 -14.09 19.65 -3.76
C LYS A 96 -14.66 19.58 -5.18
N LEU A 97 -15.73 18.80 -5.33
CA LEU A 97 -16.64 18.84 -6.47
C LEU A 97 -18.06 19.02 -5.91
N GLY A 98 -18.60 20.23 -5.99
CA GLY A 98 -19.83 20.60 -5.30
C GLY A 98 -19.68 20.50 -3.78
N ASP A 99 -20.51 19.65 -3.18
CA ASP A 99 -20.61 19.33 -1.76
C ASP A 99 -19.77 18.11 -1.33
N LYS A 100 -19.05 17.48 -2.27
CA LYS A 100 -18.19 16.31 -2.02
C LYS A 100 -16.70 16.63 -2.13
N TYR A 101 -15.88 15.82 -1.46
CA TYR A 101 -14.43 15.89 -1.46
C TYR A 101 -13.84 14.75 -2.30
N PHE A 102 -12.77 15.04 -3.04
CA PHE A 102 -11.94 14.01 -3.64
C PHE A 102 -11.07 13.36 -2.55
N ALA A 103 -11.08 12.03 -2.49
CA ALA A 103 -10.20 11.25 -1.63
C ALA A 103 -9.53 10.15 -2.45
N TYR A 104 -8.30 9.81 -2.10
CA TYR A 104 -7.58 8.69 -2.71
C TYR A 104 -7.66 7.45 -1.83
N VAL A 105 -7.84 6.29 -2.47
CA VAL A 105 -7.69 5.02 -1.75
C VAL A 105 -6.20 4.74 -1.57
N ASP A 106 -5.76 4.78 -0.32
CA ASP A 106 -4.34 4.77 0.06
C ASP A 106 -3.56 3.52 -0.42
N VAL A 107 -4.24 2.40 -0.67
CA VAL A 107 -3.61 1.16 -1.20
C VAL A 107 -2.93 1.40 -2.55
N PHE A 108 -3.52 2.21 -3.43
CA PHE A 108 -2.95 2.47 -4.75
C PHE A 108 -1.71 3.36 -4.68
N HIS A 109 -1.67 4.30 -3.73
CA HIS A 109 -0.45 5.06 -3.45
C HIS A 109 0.67 4.16 -2.92
N GLN A 110 0.35 3.21 -2.03
CA GLN A 110 1.34 2.24 -1.55
C GLN A 110 1.89 1.36 -2.67
N LEU A 111 1.02 0.86 -3.54
CA LEU A 111 1.43 0.06 -4.70
C LEU A 111 2.28 0.90 -5.68
N HIS A 112 1.94 2.17 -5.89
CA HIS A 112 2.72 3.08 -6.74
C HIS A 112 4.14 3.26 -6.21
N TYR A 113 4.29 3.44 -4.90
CA TYR A 113 5.60 3.54 -4.26
C TYR A 113 6.41 2.24 -4.43
N LEU A 114 5.78 1.07 -4.34
CA LEU A 114 6.45 -0.20 -4.56
C LEU A 114 6.91 -0.35 -6.02
N ASP A 115 6.06 0.04 -6.98
CA ASP A 115 6.40 -0.02 -8.40
C ASP A 115 7.53 0.96 -8.77
N LEU A 116 7.53 2.17 -8.17
CA LEU A 116 8.61 3.13 -8.33
C LEU A 116 9.95 2.53 -7.89
N ILE A 117 10.00 1.90 -6.71
CA ILE A 117 11.21 1.26 -6.18
C ILE A 117 11.65 0.09 -7.07
N ARG A 118 10.70 -0.74 -7.52
CA ARG A 118 10.95 -1.83 -8.47
C ARG A 118 11.58 -1.31 -9.76
N LYS A 119 10.98 -0.30 -10.39
CA LYS A 119 11.50 0.30 -11.63
C LYS A 119 12.84 1.00 -11.40
N TYR A 120 13.08 1.57 -10.22
CA TYR A 120 14.37 2.17 -9.88
C TYR A 120 15.50 1.13 -9.78
N THR A 121 15.19 -0.09 -9.30
CA THR A 121 16.14 -1.21 -9.25
C THR A 121 16.64 -1.60 -10.65
N PHE A 122 15.82 -1.40 -11.68
CA PHE A 122 16.15 -1.64 -13.09
C PHE A 122 16.05 -0.36 -13.92
N ARG A 123 16.51 0.78 -13.36
CA ARG A 123 16.30 2.12 -13.95
C ARG A 123 16.73 2.22 -15.42
N ASP A 124 17.82 1.55 -15.80
CA ASP A 124 18.33 1.52 -17.17
C ASP A 124 17.30 0.97 -18.19
N HIS A 125 16.33 0.17 -17.74
CA HIS A 125 15.25 -0.38 -18.57
C HIS A 125 13.99 0.50 -18.58
N HIS A 126 13.97 1.59 -17.80
CA HIS A 126 12.80 2.45 -17.58
C HIS A 126 13.15 3.94 -17.72
N LEU A 127 14.09 4.29 -18.60
CA LEU A 127 14.57 5.66 -18.79
C LEU A 127 13.46 6.63 -19.25
N ASP A 128 12.41 6.11 -19.88
CA ASP A 128 11.24 6.85 -20.33
C ASP A 128 10.19 7.05 -19.23
N PHE A 129 10.34 6.40 -18.07
CA PHE A 129 9.42 6.54 -16.97
C PHE A 129 9.47 7.97 -16.41
N ILE A 130 8.30 8.62 -16.33
CA ILE A 130 8.20 10.05 -16.03
C ILE A 130 8.89 10.45 -14.71
N ALA A 131 8.84 9.57 -13.71
CA ALA A 131 9.46 9.82 -12.41
C ALA A 131 11.00 9.83 -12.46
N PHE A 132 11.61 9.39 -13.57
CA PHE A 132 13.06 9.33 -13.78
C PHE A 132 13.58 10.35 -14.80
N GLN A 133 12.74 11.30 -15.23
CA GLN A 133 13.08 12.34 -16.21
C GLN A 133 13.54 13.66 -15.58
N ASP A 134 13.59 13.75 -14.25
CA ASP A 134 14.04 14.93 -13.50
C ASP A 134 15.55 14.84 -13.18
N SER A 135 16.08 15.78 -12.40
CA SER A 135 17.44 15.73 -11.87
C SER A 135 17.65 14.50 -10.97
N GLU A 136 18.89 14.00 -10.89
CA GLU A 136 19.25 12.88 -10.01
C GLU A 136 18.85 13.12 -8.56
N ASP A 137 19.00 14.35 -8.06
CA ASP A 137 18.60 14.73 -6.71
C ASP A 137 17.08 14.62 -6.52
N THR A 138 16.28 15.08 -7.50
CA THR A 138 14.81 14.95 -7.45
C THR A 138 14.39 13.49 -7.46
N ILE A 139 15.00 12.68 -8.33
CA ILE A 139 14.70 11.25 -8.47
C ILE A 139 15.03 10.51 -7.18
N PHE A 140 16.23 10.73 -6.62
CA PHE A 140 16.65 10.12 -5.37
C PHE A 140 15.70 10.48 -4.22
N ASN A 141 15.39 11.78 -4.07
CA ASN A 141 14.46 12.24 -3.02
C ASN A 141 13.07 11.61 -3.18
N HIS A 142 12.59 11.43 -4.41
CA HIS A 142 11.31 10.78 -4.65
C HIS A 142 11.34 9.32 -4.21
N VAL A 143 12.36 8.55 -4.60
CA VAL A 143 12.51 7.14 -4.24
C VAL A 143 12.66 6.97 -2.72
N ASP A 144 13.52 7.77 -2.08
CA ASP A 144 13.74 7.74 -0.62
C ASP A 144 12.46 8.06 0.16
N HIS A 145 11.73 9.10 -0.26
CA HIS A 145 10.43 9.46 0.31
C HIS A 145 9.41 8.31 0.22
N CYS A 146 9.35 7.66 -0.95
CA CYS A 146 8.45 6.53 -1.19
C CYS A 146 8.81 5.32 -0.31
N MET A 147 10.11 5.02 -0.18
CA MET A 147 10.60 3.98 0.71
C MET A 147 10.23 4.23 2.17
N ASP A 148 10.41 5.46 2.66
CA ASP A 148 10.08 5.80 4.05
C ASP A 148 8.57 5.72 4.32
N ILE A 149 7.72 6.18 3.39
CA ILE A 149 6.26 6.06 3.55
C ILE A 149 5.84 4.59 3.64
N ILE A 150 6.34 3.72 2.75
CA ILE A 150 6.03 2.29 2.81
C ILE A 150 6.45 1.69 4.15
N ARG A 151 7.68 1.99 4.60
CA ARG A 151 8.17 1.54 5.92
C ARG A 151 7.22 1.95 7.04
N GLN A 152 6.80 3.22 7.10
CA GLN A 152 5.87 3.71 8.13
C GLN A 152 4.53 2.97 8.10
N LYS A 153 3.99 2.71 6.90
CA LYS A 153 2.71 2.01 6.72
C LYS A 153 2.78 0.52 7.07
N ILE A 154 3.89 -0.14 6.76
CA ILE A 154 4.13 -1.53 7.18
C ILE A 154 4.21 -1.63 8.70
N MET A 155 4.89 -0.68 9.36
CA MET A 155 5.05 -0.70 10.82
C MET A 155 3.74 -0.59 11.61
N VAL A 156 2.68 -0.03 11.02
CA VAL A 156 1.34 0.01 11.63
C VAL A 156 0.47 -1.18 11.24
N SER A 157 0.92 -2.00 10.29
CA SER A 157 0.24 -3.18 9.78
C SER A 157 0.76 -4.45 10.48
N ALA A 158 0.45 -4.61 11.77
CA ALA A 158 0.89 -5.77 12.52
C ALA A 158 0.11 -7.03 12.10
N VAL A 159 0.79 -7.98 11.44
CA VAL A 159 0.27 -9.30 11.10
C VAL A 159 1.14 -10.36 11.77
N LEU A 160 0.52 -11.40 12.35
CA LEU A 160 1.24 -12.56 12.88
C LEU A 160 1.65 -13.46 11.70
N LEU A 161 2.94 -13.74 11.60
CA LEU A 161 3.47 -14.80 10.75
C LEU A 161 3.90 -15.96 11.67
N THR A 162 3.53 -17.18 11.31
CA THR A 162 4.18 -18.37 11.85
C THR A 162 5.38 -18.66 10.97
N ASP A 163 6.56 -18.88 11.57
CA ASP A 163 7.78 -19.19 10.83
C ASP A 163 7.57 -20.35 9.84
N GLU A 164 8.30 -20.30 8.71
CA GLU A 164 8.55 -21.47 7.85
C GLU A 164 9.46 -22.48 8.58
#